data_AF-A0A2V7Z6G2-F1
#
_entry.id   AF-A0A2V7Z6G2-F1
#
_cell.length_a   1.000
_cell.length_b   1.000
_cell.length_c   1.000
_cell.angle_alpha   90.00
_cell.angle_beta   90.00
_cell.angle_gamma   90.00
#
_symmetry.space_group_name_H-M   'P 1'
#
loop_
_entity.id
_entity.type
_entity.pdbx_description
1 polymer ?
#
loop_
_entity_poly.entity_id
_entity_poly.type
_entity_poly.pdbx_seq_one_letter_code
_entity_poly.pdbx_strand_id
1 'polypeptide(L)'
;MTRRAAVTLLSLALLATAPALATSYQMMADRDLTDQAAVVAAVRVVSVSPAPVKRLLATDYQVEVTGVLKGSLPGDTVVVRVAGGAGPDGIGLKVWGAPAFTAGERAILFLLPNPDGTYGVLHLMLGAFHERDTLGGRKAAVRDLSEAHAVGSPAPDPDREVESFSRWVIDRGLGIDRPADYFLPPGTAVVRKGLGRGKFAFLMDAGGAADRWYRFDQGQHVEWHVFEGAQPGLSLDDTAGAFQTALKTWDDDPRTGILYDYAGTTDADAGFDFHDGVNTILFDDPHRNGFYAVPGSFTCPGGGVIASGSPWFYLATLPYHGYTVHEIVEADIVTNDGTQCLFQGNRTVAEEVFTHELGHTLGLGHSEDPDAIMFASVHNDGRGSVLDQDDRDGIAQFYAASGPTPTKVPNPPAKLTVKAVADSRVLLRWQDKSKDELGFMVEARIGTDGDFQEVGSATTNATSLPEDGLEPGQTYAFRLRAYNRKGFSRYSNVVTIRMP
;
A
#
# COMPACT_ATOMS: atom_id res chain seq x y z
N MET A 1 -18.02 14.56 -60.49
CA MET A 1 -17.53 13.31 -59.89
C MET A 1 -16.18 13.58 -59.24
N THR A 2 -16.16 13.89 -57.95
CA THR A 2 -14.92 14.05 -57.17
C THR A 2 -15.19 13.59 -55.74
N ARG A 3 -14.48 12.53 -55.33
CA ARG A 3 -14.60 11.86 -54.03
C ARG A 3 -14.19 12.81 -52.90
N ARG A 4 -15.07 13.01 -51.90
CA ARG A 4 -14.67 13.54 -50.58
C ARG A 4 -14.17 12.36 -49.74
N ALA A 5 -12.88 12.36 -49.42
CA ALA A 5 -12.30 11.46 -48.42
C ALA A 5 -12.73 11.94 -47.03
N ALA A 6 -13.35 11.04 -46.27
CA ALA A 6 -13.63 11.24 -44.85
C ALA A 6 -12.32 11.04 -44.08
N VAL A 7 -11.90 12.06 -43.33
CA VAL A 7 -10.89 11.91 -42.28
C VAL A 7 -11.63 11.63 -40.99
N THR A 8 -11.64 10.38 -40.57
CA THR A 8 -12.13 9.97 -39.25
C THR A 8 -11.06 10.33 -38.24
N LEU A 9 -11.30 11.36 -37.43
CA LEU A 9 -10.50 11.66 -36.24
C LEU A 9 -10.80 10.58 -35.19
N LEU A 10 -9.89 9.61 -35.05
CA LEU A 10 -9.89 8.67 -33.94
C LEU A 10 -9.32 9.40 -32.73
N SER A 11 -10.18 9.94 -31.88
CA SER A 11 -9.81 10.46 -30.57
C SER A 11 -9.49 9.28 -29.65
N LEU A 12 -8.20 8.97 -29.50
CA LEU A 12 -7.69 8.05 -28.48
C LEU A 12 -7.82 8.76 -27.12
N ALA A 13 -8.89 8.46 -26.39
CA ALA A 13 -8.97 8.79 -24.97
C ALA A 13 -8.14 7.74 -24.21
N LEU A 14 -6.91 8.09 -23.82
CA LEU A 14 -6.24 7.37 -22.73
C LEU A 14 -7.00 7.71 -21.45
N LEU A 15 -7.94 6.84 -21.08
CA LEU A 15 -8.39 6.72 -19.70
C LEU A 15 -7.24 6.05 -18.95
N ALA A 16 -6.41 6.85 -18.29
CA ALA A 16 -5.57 6.34 -17.21
C ALA A 16 -6.53 5.99 -16.06
N THR A 17 -6.95 4.73 -16.00
CA THR A 17 -7.60 4.17 -14.82
C THR A 17 -6.54 4.10 -13.73
N ALA A 18 -6.74 4.87 -12.68
CA ALA A 18 -5.91 4.77 -11.48
C ALA A 18 -6.38 3.54 -10.70
N PRO A 19 -5.49 2.64 -10.26
CA PRO A 19 -5.89 1.58 -9.34
C PRO A 19 -6.39 2.19 -8.03
N ALA A 20 -7.51 1.69 -7.53
CA ALA A 20 -7.96 1.93 -6.15
C ALA A 20 -7.15 1.02 -5.21
N LEU A 21 -7.07 1.34 -3.92
CA LEU A 21 -6.06 0.78 -2.99
C LEU A 21 -6.73 -0.11 -1.93
N ALA A 22 -5.97 -0.79 -1.04
CA ALA A 22 -6.40 -2.10 -0.54
C ALA A 22 -6.46 -2.45 0.97
N THR A 23 -7.15 -3.57 1.31
CA THR A 23 -7.38 -4.37 2.54
C THR A 23 -8.61 -5.28 2.34
N SER A 24 -8.51 -6.61 2.43
CA SER A 24 -9.70 -7.49 2.34
C SER A 24 -10.58 -7.43 3.59
N TYR A 25 -11.88 -7.14 3.42
CA TYR A 25 -12.83 -7.11 4.54
C TYR A 25 -14.26 -7.47 4.17
N GLN A 26 -15.00 -7.98 5.14
CA GLN A 26 -16.46 -8.01 5.11
C GLN A 26 -16.99 -6.80 5.87
N MET A 27 -17.87 -6.01 5.23
CA MET A 27 -18.40 -4.80 5.86
C MET A 27 -19.07 -5.09 7.20
N MET A 28 -18.60 -4.41 8.23
CA MET A 28 -19.23 -4.45 9.54
C MET A 28 -20.40 -3.48 9.61
N ALA A 29 -21.54 -3.96 10.14
CA ALA A 29 -22.59 -3.07 10.56
C ALA A 29 -22.10 -2.23 11.75
N ASP A 30 -22.57 -0.98 11.86
CA ASP A 30 -22.14 -0.08 12.94
C ASP A 30 -22.44 -0.66 14.33
N ARG A 31 -23.42 -1.57 14.45
CA ARG A 31 -23.72 -2.28 15.70
C ARG A 31 -22.61 -3.22 16.12
N ASP A 32 -22.08 -4.00 15.19
CA ASP A 32 -21.06 -5.01 15.48
C ASP A 32 -19.72 -4.32 15.75
N LEU A 33 -19.42 -3.25 14.99
CA LEU A 33 -18.28 -2.38 15.23
C LEU A 33 -18.37 -1.69 16.60
N THR A 34 -19.54 -1.13 16.95
CA THR A 34 -19.77 -0.52 18.27
C THR A 34 -19.63 -1.55 19.38
N ASP A 35 -20.12 -2.77 19.19
CA ASP A 35 -20.08 -3.83 20.20
C ASP A 35 -18.64 -4.27 20.49
N GLN A 36 -17.82 -4.47 19.45
CA GLN A 36 -16.41 -4.86 19.59
C GLN A 36 -15.52 -3.75 20.17
N ALA A 37 -15.81 -2.47 19.88
CA ALA A 37 -14.97 -1.37 20.36
C ALA A 37 -14.99 -1.27 21.89
N ALA A 38 -13.82 -1.23 22.53
CA ALA A 38 -13.71 -0.97 23.95
C ALA A 38 -14.07 0.49 24.29
N VAL A 39 -13.65 1.40 23.41
CA VAL A 39 -13.93 2.83 23.50
C VAL A 39 -14.40 3.36 22.14
N VAL A 40 -15.35 4.29 22.13
CA VAL A 40 -15.65 5.10 20.95
C VAL A 40 -15.57 6.57 21.34
N ALA A 41 -14.80 7.37 20.59
CA ALA A 41 -14.55 8.77 20.93
C ALA A 41 -14.62 9.68 19.70
N ALA A 42 -15.26 10.85 19.88
CA ALA A 42 -15.14 11.97 18.96
C ALA A 42 -13.87 12.76 19.31
N VAL A 43 -12.99 12.96 18.34
CA VAL A 43 -11.65 13.50 18.55
C VAL A 43 -11.30 14.62 17.58
N ARG A 44 -10.31 15.43 17.97
CA ARG A 44 -9.53 16.30 17.09
C ARG A 44 -8.07 15.85 17.11
N VAL A 45 -7.48 15.64 15.95
CA VAL A 45 -6.06 15.32 15.82
C VAL A 45 -5.23 16.57 16.11
N VAL A 46 -4.32 16.47 17.07
CA VAL A 46 -3.43 17.57 17.50
C VAL A 46 -2.13 17.52 16.73
N SER A 47 -1.51 16.34 16.65
CA SER A 47 -0.25 16.14 15.94
C SER A 47 -0.13 14.71 15.41
N VAL A 48 0.73 14.56 14.41
CA VAL A 48 1.07 13.29 13.77
C VAL A 48 2.58 13.12 13.84
N SER A 49 3.05 11.97 14.29
CA SER A 49 4.48 11.67 14.40
C SER A 49 4.75 10.19 14.25
N PRO A 50 5.94 9.77 13.80
CA PRO A 50 6.36 8.38 13.94
C PRO A 50 6.28 7.92 15.40
N ALA A 51 5.81 6.70 15.62
CA ALA A 51 5.73 6.13 16.95
C ALA A 51 7.13 5.98 17.57
N PRO A 52 7.32 6.33 18.86
CA PRO A 52 8.61 6.23 19.53
C PRO A 52 8.89 4.78 20.00
N VAL A 53 8.38 3.77 19.30
CA VAL A 53 8.56 2.36 19.63
C VAL A 53 9.69 1.79 18.77
N LYS A 54 10.70 1.22 19.42
CA LYS A 54 11.83 0.64 18.72
C LYS A 54 11.37 -0.59 17.94
N ARG A 55 11.72 -0.66 16.65
CA ARG A 55 11.43 -1.74 15.68
C ARG A 55 10.01 -1.76 15.10
N LEU A 56 8.99 -1.31 15.84
CA LEU A 56 7.63 -1.14 15.33
C LEU A 56 7.51 0.11 14.45
N LEU A 57 7.27 -0.08 13.16
CA LEU A 57 6.90 1.03 12.27
C LEU A 57 5.41 1.31 12.43
N ALA A 58 5.11 2.37 13.17
CA ALA A 58 3.77 2.87 13.39
C ALA A 58 3.74 4.39 13.40
N THR A 59 2.54 4.94 13.23
CA THR A 59 2.26 6.37 13.32
C THR A 59 1.41 6.66 14.55
N ASP A 60 1.89 7.58 15.38
CA ASP A 60 1.18 8.10 16.54
C ASP A 60 0.42 9.37 16.17
N TYR A 61 -0.90 9.32 16.38
CA TYR A 61 -1.81 10.44 16.32
C TYR A 61 -2.13 10.87 17.75
N GLN A 62 -1.58 12.00 18.17
CA GLN A 62 -2.01 12.61 19.42
C GLN A 62 -3.36 13.27 19.17
N VAL A 63 -4.38 12.86 19.93
CA VAL A 63 -5.76 13.31 19.73
C VAL A 63 -6.31 13.94 21.00
N GLU A 64 -6.98 15.08 20.83
CA GLU A 64 -7.82 15.71 21.84
C GLU A 64 -9.21 15.06 21.78
N VAL A 65 -9.68 14.54 22.91
CA VAL A 65 -10.98 13.90 23.06
C VAL A 65 -12.04 14.98 23.25
N THR A 66 -12.81 15.23 22.20
CA THR A 66 -13.92 16.20 22.22
C THR A 66 -15.21 15.62 22.78
N GLY A 67 -15.33 14.29 22.83
CA GLY A 67 -16.42 13.58 23.49
C GLY A 67 -16.20 12.07 23.54
N VAL A 68 -16.52 11.44 24.67
CA VAL A 68 -16.54 9.98 24.79
C VAL A 68 -17.95 9.47 24.52
N LEU A 69 -18.10 8.63 23.50
CA LEU A 69 -19.39 8.08 23.06
C LEU A 69 -19.66 6.70 23.68
N LYS A 70 -18.62 5.89 23.88
CA LYS A 70 -18.68 4.59 24.57
C LYS A 70 -17.39 4.38 25.36
N GLY A 71 -17.49 3.73 26.53
CA GLY A 71 -16.35 3.36 27.35
C GLY A 71 -15.79 4.52 28.17
N SER A 72 -14.50 4.45 28.50
CA SER A 72 -13.80 5.47 29.28
C SER A 72 -12.37 5.66 28.77
N LEU A 73 -11.90 6.90 28.77
CA LEU A 73 -10.52 7.27 28.46
C LEU A 73 -9.83 7.87 29.70
N PRO A 74 -8.50 7.73 29.85
CA PRO A 74 -7.77 8.20 31.02
C PRO A 74 -7.64 9.73 31.11
N GLY A 75 -7.94 10.46 30.03
CA GLY A 75 -7.82 11.92 29.97
C GLY A 75 -8.48 12.51 28.72
N ASP A 76 -8.34 13.82 28.58
CA ASP A 76 -8.80 14.61 27.43
C ASP A 76 -7.85 14.53 26.23
N THR A 77 -6.69 13.90 26.39
CA THR A 77 -5.71 13.67 25.33
C THR A 77 -5.23 12.23 25.40
N VAL A 78 -5.25 11.52 24.27
CA VAL A 78 -4.74 10.16 24.14
C VAL A 78 -3.91 10.01 22.87
N VAL A 79 -3.15 8.93 22.79
CA VAL A 79 -2.39 8.58 21.58
C VAL A 79 -3.10 7.42 20.90
N VAL A 80 -3.49 7.64 19.65
CA VAL A 80 -3.98 6.60 18.74
C VAL A 80 -2.81 6.16 17.88
N ARG A 81 -2.44 4.88 17.95
CA ARG A 81 -1.35 4.29 17.18
C ARG A 81 -1.91 3.45 16.04
N VAL A 82 -1.41 3.68 14.84
CA VAL A 82 -1.77 2.92 13.64
C VAL A 82 -0.50 2.33 13.05
N ALA A 83 -0.52 1.03 12.74
CA ALA A 83 0.62 0.34 12.13
C ALA A 83 0.94 0.91 10.73
N GLY A 84 2.20 0.82 10.34
CA GLY A 84 2.72 1.42 9.11
C GLY A 84 3.39 2.78 9.35
N GLY A 85 4.31 3.12 8.44
CA GLY A 85 5.07 4.35 8.53
C GLY A 85 6.50 4.20 8.03
N ALA A 86 7.30 5.23 8.30
CA ALA A 86 8.71 5.30 7.92
C ALA A 86 9.62 5.21 9.15
N GLY A 87 10.63 4.36 9.06
CA GLY A 87 11.68 4.17 10.06
C GLY A 87 12.90 5.09 9.83
N PRO A 88 13.69 5.35 10.90
CA PRO A 88 14.88 6.19 10.81
C PRO A 88 16.06 5.54 10.05
N ASP A 89 15.97 4.25 9.77
CA ASP A 89 16.93 3.45 9.00
C ASP A 89 16.68 3.48 7.48
N GLY A 90 15.66 4.22 7.02
CA GLY A 90 15.32 4.31 5.61
C GLY A 90 14.47 3.15 5.12
N ILE A 91 13.87 2.36 6.03
CA ILE A 91 12.86 1.35 5.73
C ILE A 91 11.47 1.91 6.06
N GLY A 92 10.48 1.59 5.24
CA GLY A 92 9.07 1.84 5.53
C GLY A 92 8.26 0.55 5.53
N LEU A 93 7.07 0.62 6.13
CA LEU A 93 6.04 -0.43 6.13
C LEU A 93 4.73 0.18 5.62
N LYS A 94 4.12 -0.48 4.63
CA LYS A 94 2.82 -0.10 4.11
C LYS A 94 1.78 -1.09 4.62
N VAL A 95 0.97 -0.63 5.59
CA VAL A 95 -0.26 -1.33 5.95
C VAL A 95 -1.39 -0.75 5.12
N TRP A 96 -1.94 -1.60 4.27
CA TRP A 96 -3.10 -1.34 3.45
C TRP A 96 -4.32 -1.10 4.36
N GLY A 97 -5.16 -0.09 4.07
CA GLY A 97 -6.38 0.24 4.83
C GLY A 97 -6.16 0.86 6.21
N ALA A 98 -4.90 0.98 6.65
CA ALA A 98 -4.55 1.74 7.84
C ALA A 98 -5.05 3.19 7.72
N PRO A 99 -5.88 3.67 8.66
CA PRO A 99 -6.44 5.01 8.57
C PRO A 99 -5.35 6.06 8.76
N ALA A 100 -5.42 7.11 7.94
CA ALA A 100 -4.51 8.24 8.02
C ALA A 100 -5.28 9.52 8.39
N PHE A 101 -4.67 10.35 9.23
CA PHE A 101 -5.26 11.61 9.66
C PHE A 101 -4.29 12.78 9.51
N THR A 102 -4.84 13.99 9.47
CA THR A 102 -4.06 15.23 9.41
C THR A 102 -4.25 16.07 10.68
N ALA A 103 -3.24 16.86 11.05
CA ALA A 103 -3.36 17.76 12.19
C ALA A 103 -4.54 18.75 12.00
N GLY A 104 -5.36 18.90 13.04
CA GLY A 104 -6.59 19.70 13.03
C GLY A 104 -7.82 18.95 12.54
N GLU A 105 -7.68 17.75 11.97
CA GLU A 105 -8.79 16.92 11.53
C GLU A 105 -9.67 16.47 12.71
N ARG A 106 -10.97 16.31 12.44
CA ARG A 106 -11.94 15.75 13.39
C ARG A 106 -12.40 14.38 12.91
N ALA A 107 -12.61 13.46 13.84
CA ALA A 107 -13.07 12.10 13.54
C ALA A 107 -13.85 11.49 14.71
N ILE A 108 -14.61 10.44 14.43
CA ILE A 108 -15.13 9.49 15.44
C ILE A 108 -14.33 8.19 15.26
N LEU A 109 -13.65 7.76 16.33
CA LEU A 109 -12.78 6.59 16.31
C LEU A 109 -13.31 5.49 17.22
N PHE A 110 -13.31 4.27 16.69
CA PHE A 110 -13.61 3.04 17.41
C PHE A 110 -12.28 2.39 17.79
N LEU A 111 -12.05 2.22 19.09
CA LEU A 111 -10.72 2.02 19.64
C LEU A 111 -10.64 0.78 20.52
N LEU A 112 -9.48 0.11 20.44
CA LEU A 112 -9.03 -0.92 21.38
C LEU A 112 -7.79 -0.43 22.14
N PRO A 113 -7.70 -0.65 23.46
CA PRO A 113 -6.52 -0.27 24.23
C PRO A 113 -5.34 -1.21 23.92
N ASN A 114 -4.18 -0.62 23.70
CA ASN A 114 -2.91 -1.34 23.65
C ASN A 114 -2.29 -1.41 25.06
N PRO A 115 -1.45 -2.42 25.37
CA PRO A 115 -0.85 -2.58 26.70
C PRO A 115 0.08 -1.45 27.13
N ASP A 116 0.59 -0.65 26.19
CA ASP A 116 1.43 0.53 26.48
C ASP A 116 0.62 1.80 26.81
N GLY A 117 -0.71 1.70 26.84
CA GLY A 117 -1.62 2.81 27.13
C GLY A 117 -2.01 3.64 25.90
N THR A 118 -1.50 3.31 24.71
CA THR A 118 -2.02 3.84 23.44
C THR A 118 -3.30 3.10 23.03
N TYR A 119 -3.92 3.53 21.93
CA TYR A 119 -5.12 2.91 21.38
C TYR A 119 -4.93 2.57 19.90
N GLY A 120 -5.33 1.37 19.48
CA GLY A 120 -5.44 0.98 18.08
C GLY A 120 -6.82 1.31 17.51
N VAL A 121 -6.89 1.61 16.21
CA VAL A 121 -8.18 1.76 15.51
C VAL A 121 -8.73 0.40 15.12
N LEU A 122 -9.93 0.09 15.61
CA LEU A 122 -10.60 -1.18 15.39
C LEU A 122 -10.85 -1.42 13.88
N HIS A 123 -10.43 -2.58 13.36
CA HIS A 123 -10.60 -3.02 11.98
C HIS A 123 -10.10 -1.99 10.94
N LEU A 124 -8.96 -1.35 11.23
CA LEU A 124 -8.30 -0.38 10.34
C LEU A 124 -9.28 0.73 9.90
N MET A 125 -9.48 0.96 8.59
CA MET A 125 -10.38 2.02 8.10
C MET A 125 -11.85 1.83 8.54
N LEU A 126 -12.29 0.63 8.93
CA LEU A 126 -13.67 0.39 9.32
C LEU A 126 -14.03 1.08 10.64
N GLY A 127 -13.05 1.23 11.55
CA GLY A 127 -13.19 1.93 12.83
C GLY A 127 -12.93 3.44 12.77
N ALA A 128 -12.58 3.99 11.61
CA ALA A 128 -12.25 5.39 11.44
C ALA A 128 -13.33 6.14 10.65
N PHE A 129 -14.03 7.06 11.32
CA PHE A 129 -15.02 7.92 10.69
C PHE A 129 -14.54 9.36 10.68
N HIS A 130 -14.17 9.86 9.52
CA HIS A 130 -13.73 11.21 9.31
C HIS A 130 -14.91 12.18 9.32
N GLU A 131 -14.81 13.28 10.08
CA GLU A 131 -15.82 14.33 10.08
C GLU A 131 -15.63 15.22 8.84
N ARG A 132 -16.67 15.35 8.01
CA ARG A 132 -16.68 16.16 6.79
C ARG A 132 -17.88 17.07 6.70
N ASP A 133 -17.73 18.18 5.99
CA ASP A 133 -18.83 19.09 5.71
C ASP A 133 -19.73 18.54 4.61
N THR A 134 -21.04 18.65 4.80
CA THR A 134 -22.01 18.55 3.69
C THR A 134 -22.16 19.92 3.05
N LEU A 135 -22.52 19.98 1.75
CA LEU A 135 -22.84 21.26 1.10
C LEU A 135 -24.04 22.00 1.74
N GLY A 136 -24.84 21.29 2.54
CA GLY A 136 -25.95 21.84 3.32
C GLY A 136 -25.56 22.34 4.73
N GLY A 137 -24.27 22.37 5.07
CA GLY A 137 -23.77 22.89 6.35
C GLY A 137 -23.88 21.94 7.55
N ARG A 138 -24.41 20.71 7.37
CA ARG A 138 -24.35 19.64 8.38
C ARG A 138 -22.99 18.93 8.34
N LYS A 139 -22.67 18.19 9.40
CA LYS A 139 -21.48 17.33 9.48
C LYS A 139 -21.81 15.87 9.13
N ALA A 140 -20.94 15.25 8.35
CA ALA A 140 -21.00 13.85 7.95
C ALA A 140 -19.86 13.07 8.61
N ALA A 141 -20.15 11.91 9.18
CA ALA A 141 -19.18 10.91 9.58
C ALA A 141 -19.00 9.93 8.40
N VAL A 142 -17.80 9.88 7.86
CA VAL A 142 -17.47 9.20 6.62
C VAL A 142 -16.34 8.20 6.85
N ARG A 143 -16.55 6.93 6.52
CA ARG A 143 -15.43 5.98 6.45
C ARG A 143 -14.65 6.24 5.17
N ASP A 144 -13.33 6.31 5.30
CA ASP A 144 -12.47 6.40 4.12
C ASP A 144 -12.16 5.00 3.59
N LEU A 145 -13.02 4.52 2.71
CA LEU A 145 -12.87 3.22 2.05
C LEU A 145 -12.14 3.38 0.71
N SER A 146 -11.39 4.47 0.50
CA SER A 146 -10.60 4.62 -0.72
C SER A 146 -9.53 3.53 -0.88
N GLU A 147 -9.12 2.94 0.25
CA GLU A 147 -8.26 1.77 0.30
C GLU A 147 -9.05 0.46 0.53
N ALA A 148 -10.36 0.39 0.24
CA ALA A 148 -11.17 -0.77 0.58
C ALA A 148 -12.52 -0.92 -0.16
N HIS A 149 -12.94 -2.14 -0.54
CA HIS A 149 -14.32 -2.43 -1.00
C HIS A 149 -14.96 -3.64 -0.27
N ALA A 150 -16.30 -3.68 -0.18
CA ALA A 150 -17.01 -4.56 0.76
C ALA A 150 -17.67 -5.80 0.14
N VAL A 151 -17.59 -6.95 0.85
CA VAL A 151 -18.27 -8.21 0.48
C VAL A 151 -19.79 -8.09 0.55
N GLY A 152 -20.48 -8.56 -0.49
CA GLY A 152 -21.90 -8.94 -0.42
C GLY A 152 -22.90 -7.81 -0.14
N SER A 153 -22.45 -6.54 -0.12
CA SER A 153 -23.34 -5.39 0.02
C SER A 153 -23.68 -4.84 -1.37
N PRO A 154 -24.93 -4.99 -1.85
CA PRO A 154 -25.37 -4.36 -3.09
C PRO A 154 -25.51 -2.83 -2.97
N ALA A 155 -25.15 -2.23 -1.82
CA ALA A 155 -25.30 -0.81 -1.55
C ALA A 155 -23.97 -0.22 -1.00
N PRO A 156 -23.58 0.99 -1.44
CA PRO A 156 -22.44 1.71 -0.89
C PRO A 156 -22.63 1.98 0.61
N ASP A 157 -21.55 1.99 1.39
CA ASP A 157 -21.56 2.40 2.80
C ASP A 157 -22.14 3.82 2.92
N PRO A 158 -23.35 3.99 3.47
CA PRO A 158 -23.99 5.30 3.51
C PRO A 158 -23.33 6.20 4.54
N ASP A 159 -23.11 7.46 4.17
CA ASP A 159 -22.57 8.46 5.09
C ASP A 159 -23.54 8.71 6.26
N ARG A 160 -22.97 8.98 7.43
CA ARG A 160 -23.71 9.14 8.68
C ARG A 160 -23.78 10.62 9.05
N GLU A 161 -24.89 11.07 9.61
CA GLU A 161 -24.97 12.41 10.20
C GLU A 161 -24.32 12.35 11.59
N VAL A 162 -23.33 13.21 11.84
CA VAL A 162 -22.42 13.09 13.01
C VAL A 162 -23.17 13.12 14.34
N GLU A 163 -24.11 14.03 14.52
CA GLU A 163 -24.80 14.19 15.81
C GLU A 163 -25.74 13.01 16.11
N SER A 164 -26.47 12.56 15.09
CA SER A 164 -27.40 11.44 15.20
C SER A 164 -26.66 10.11 15.36
N PHE A 165 -25.55 9.93 14.64
CA PHE A 165 -24.71 8.76 14.78
C PHE A 165 -24.07 8.70 16.16
N SER A 166 -23.53 9.82 16.65
CA SER A 166 -22.94 9.90 17.99
C SER A 166 -23.94 9.53 19.09
N ARG A 167 -25.18 10.03 19.00
CA ARG A 167 -26.26 9.66 19.94
C ARG A 167 -26.60 8.18 19.87
N TRP A 168 -26.71 7.63 18.67
CA TRP A 168 -26.97 6.21 18.49
C TRP A 168 -25.86 5.33 19.07
N VAL A 169 -24.58 5.70 18.90
CA VAL A 169 -23.45 5.00 19.52
C VAL A 169 -23.51 5.07 21.05
N ILE A 170 -23.85 6.23 21.62
CA ILE A 170 -24.04 6.38 23.07
C ILE A 170 -25.15 5.44 23.57
N ASP A 171 -26.31 5.46 22.92
CA ASP A 171 -27.43 4.59 23.27
C ASP A 171 -27.02 3.11 23.21
N ARG A 172 -26.33 2.69 22.14
CA ARG A 172 -25.83 1.32 22.00
C ARG A 172 -24.83 0.96 23.10
N GLY A 173 -23.91 1.86 23.44
CA GLY A 173 -22.95 1.71 24.53
C GLY A 173 -23.60 1.59 25.92
N LEU A 174 -24.80 2.14 26.10
CA LEU A 174 -25.63 2.00 27.29
C LEU A 174 -26.55 0.76 27.25
N GLY A 175 -26.45 -0.08 26.21
CA GLY A 175 -27.30 -1.26 26.02
C GLY A 175 -28.70 -0.96 25.51
N ILE A 176 -28.96 0.25 25.02
CA ILE A 176 -30.24 0.67 24.44
C ILE A 176 -30.22 0.34 22.95
N ASP A 177 -31.15 -0.52 22.51
CA ASP A 177 -31.28 -0.87 21.10
C ASP A 177 -32.11 0.18 20.35
N ARG A 178 -31.57 0.70 19.24
CA ARG A 178 -32.23 1.71 18.39
C ARG A 178 -32.05 1.38 16.91
N PRO A 179 -33.06 1.70 16.07
CA PRO A 179 -32.90 1.59 14.62
C PRO A 179 -31.77 2.50 14.12
N ALA A 180 -31.13 2.14 13.01
CA ALA A 180 -30.07 2.92 12.39
C ALA A 180 -30.63 4.08 11.56
N ASP A 181 -31.19 5.09 12.23
CA ASP A 181 -31.87 6.26 11.64
C ASP A 181 -30.95 7.48 11.47
N TYR A 182 -29.64 7.30 11.62
CA TYR A 182 -28.62 8.34 11.56
C TYR A 182 -27.98 8.53 10.17
N PHE A 183 -28.35 7.73 9.17
CA PHE A 183 -27.79 7.86 7.82
C PHE A 183 -28.24 9.16 7.15
N LEU A 184 -27.34 9.78 6.38
CA LEU A 184 -27.68 10.91 5.55
C LEU A 184 -28.65 10.48 4.43
N PRO A 185 -29.60 11.35 4.05
CA PRO A 185 -30.48 11.06 2.92
C PRO A 185 -29.68 10.76 1.63
N PRO A 186 -30.12 9.79 0.80
CA PRO A 186 -29.49 9.51 -0.48
C PRO A 186 -29.33 10.78 -1.34
N GLY A 187 -28.16 10.94 -1.96
CA GLY A 187 -27.83 12.12 -2.78
C GLY A 187 -27.33 13.34 -1.99
N THR A 188 -27.15 13.24 -0.68
CA THR A 188 -26.49 14.30 0.11
C THR A 188 -25.04 14.48 -0.36
N ALA A 189 -24.70 15.67 -0.85
CA ALA A 189 -23.34 15.98 -1.29
C ALA A 189 -22.41 16.22 -0.09
N VAL A 190 -21.48 15.29 0.12
CA VAL A 190 -20.43 15.37 1.14
C VAL A 190 -19.12 15.86 0.53
N VAL A 191 -18.47 16.83 1.17
CA VAL A 191 -17.18 17.35 0.76
C VAL A 191 -16.10 16.34 1.14
N ARG A 192 -15.69 15.54 0.16
CA ARG A 192 -14.67 14.49 0.34
C ARG A 192 -13.25 14.93 -0.02
N LYS A 193 -13.01 16.24 -0.16
CA LYS A 193 -11.67 16.77 -0.45
C LYS A 193 -10.75 16.43 0.74
N GLY A 194 -9.69 15.66 0.50
CA GLY A 194 -8.77 15.22 1.54
C GLY A 194 -9.24 14.00 2.36
N LEU A 195 -10.39 13.39 2.02
CA LEU A 195 -10.50 11.93 2.14
C LEU A 195 -9.65 11.36 1.01
N GLY A 196 -8.93 10.29 1.28
CA GLY A 196 -7.91 9.63 0.48
C GLY A 196 -8.32 9.19 -0.92
N ARG A 197 -8.83 10.09 -1.77
CA ARG A 197 -8.65 9.97 -3.22
C ARG A 197 -7.19 10.13 -3.64
N GLY A 198 -6.32 10.40 -2.68
CA GLY A 198 -4.87 10.32 -2.84
C GLY A 198 -4.46 8.87 -2.71
N LYS A 199 -3.89 8.36 -3.79
CA LYS A 199 -3.04 7.18 -3.79
C LYS A 199 -2.16 7.16 -2.51
N PHE A 200 -2.24 6.07 -1.74
CA PHE A 200 -1.35 5.62 -0.66
C PHE A 200 -1.45 6.35 0.70
N ALA A 201 -2.03 5.70 1.71
CA ALA A 201 -1.85 6.01 3.13
C ALA A 201 -0.43 5.59 3.57
N PHE A 202 0.38 6.56 3.99
CA PHE A 202 1.77 6.46 4.47
C PHE A 202 2.87 5.97 3.52
N LEU A 203 2.59 5.99 2.21
CA LEU A 203 3.60 6.13 1.16
C LEU A 203 3.20 7.19 0.15
N MET A 204 2.95 8.37 0.70
CA MET A 204 3.29 9.57 0.00
C MET A 204 4.44 10.22 0.80
N ASP A 205 5.67 10.13 0.28
CA ASP A 205 6.29 11.42 0.00
C ASP A 205 5.25 12.22 -0.80
N ALA A 206 5.17 13.53 -0.72
CA ALA A 206 4.10 14.27 -1.38
C ALA A 206 3.99 14.08 -2.94
N GLY A 207 4.71 13.13 -3.57
CA GLY A 207 4.82 12.81 -4.99
C GLY A 207 4.25 11.46 -5.48
N GLY A 208 3.81 10.52 -4.63
CA GLY A 208 2.97 9.37 -5.05
C GLY A 208 3.65 8.17 -5.73
N ALA A 209 4.60 7.55 -5.04
CA ALA A 209 5.32 6.36 -5.49
C ALA A 209 4.59 5.04 -5.15
N ALA A 210 4.74 4.00 -5.99
CA ALA A 210 4.21 2.64 -5.75
C ALA A 210 5.31 1.68 -5.26
N ASP A 211 4.96 0.50 -4.74
CA ASP A 211 5.94 -0.48 -4.24
C ASP A 211 6.16 -1.60 -5.25
N ARG A 212 7.41 -2.04 -5.48
CA ARG A 212 7.66 -3.24 -6.29
C ARG A 212 8.93 -4.00 -5.94
N TRP A 213 8.93 -5.29 -6.23
CA TRP A 213 10.13 -6.13 -6.17
C TRP A 213 11.05 -5.90 -7.38
N TYR A 214 12.32 -5.60 -7.13
CA TYR A 214 13.36 -5.58 -8.16
C TYR A 214 14.07 -6.94 -8.33
N ARG A 215 13.89 -7.87 -7.38
CA ARG A 215 14.51 -9.20 -7.40
C ARG A 215 14.12 -10.01 -8.64
N PHE A 216 12.84 -9.98 -9.01
CA PHE A 216 12.30 -10.66 -10.20
C PHE A 216 12.97 -10.20 -11.48
N ASP A 217 13.25 -8.89 -11.61
CA ASP A 217 14.00 -8.39 -12.74
C ASP A 217 15.37 -9.05 -12.81
N GLN A 218 16.02 -9.35 -11.69
CA GLN A 218 17.35 -9.96 -11.72
C GLN A 218 17.33 -11.48 -11.98
N GLY A 219 16.15 -12.05 -12.22
CA GLY A 219 15.93 -13.49 -12.26
C GLY A 219 16.14 -14.14 -10.88
N GLN A 220 16.02 -13.35 -9.81
CA GLN A 220 16.08 -13.84 -8.44
C GLN A 220 14.68 -14.19 -7.98
N HIS A 221 14.60 -15.24 -7.16
CA HIS A 221 13.38 -15.69 -6.57
C HIS A 221 13.12 -14.96 -5.25
N VAL A 222 11.85 -14.74 -4.92
CA VAL A 222 11.40 -14.29 -3.60
C VAL A 222 10.87 -15.53 -2.88
N GLU A 223 11.56 -15.93 -1.82
CA GLU A 223 11.18 -17.07 -0.99
C GLU A 223 10.10 -16.67 0.02
N TRP A 224 9.07 -17.49 0.14
CA TRP A 224 8.00 -17.33 1.12
C TRP A 224 7.85 -18.55 2.01
N HIS A 225 7.48 -18.30 3.26
CA HIS A 225 7.23 -19.34 4.26
C HIS A 225 5.79 -19.26 4.80
N VAL A 226 5.29 -20.41 5.23
CA VAL A 226 4.03 -20.51 5.99
C VAL A 226 4.37 -20.65 7.46
N PHE A 227 3.75 -19.85 8.33
CA PHE A 227 3.94 -20.01 9.76
C PHE A 227 3.47 -21.40 10.23
N GLU A 228 4.26 -22.06 11.09
CA GLU A 228 4.04 -23.45 11.50
C GLU A 228 2.71 -23.70 12.24
N GLY A 229 2.08 -22.64 12.76
CA GLY A 229 0.77 -22.69 13.43
C GLY A 229 -0.42 -23.01 12.53
N ALA A 230 -0.27 -22.90 11.20
CA ALA A 230 -1.33 -23.04 10.19
C ALA A 230 -2.50 -22.03 10.34
N GLN A 231 -3.31 -21.91 9.29
CA GLN A 231 -4.52 -21.09 9.33
C GLN A 231 -5.57 -21.79 10.20
N PRO A 232 -6.10 -21.15 11.26
CA PRO A 232 -7.23 -21.70 12.00
C PRO A 232 -8.38 -22.10 11.07
N GLY A 233 -8.88 -23.32 11.25
CA GLY A 233 -9.92 -23.91 10.40
C GLY A 233 -9.40 -24.82 9.29
N LEU A 234 -8.08 -24.84 9.05
CA LEU A 234 -7.40 -25.71 8.09
C LEU A 234 -6.33 -26.57 8.76
N SER A 235 -5.94 -27.65 8.09
CA SER A 235 -4.71 -28.38 8.44
C SER A 235 -3.48 -27.60 7.97
N LEU A 236 -2.29 -27.90 8.50
CA LEU A 236 -1.04 -27.33 8.00
C LEU A 236 -0.81 -27.67 6.52
N ASP A 237 -1.13 -28.90 6.12
CA ASP A 237 -1.01 -29.35 4.73
C ASP A 237 -1.96 -28.58 3.80
N ASP A 238 -3.21 -28.33 4.22
CA ASP A 238 -4.16 -27.55 3.45
C ASP A 238 -3.77 -26.07 3.39
N THR A 239 -3.26 -25.52 4.49
CA THR A 239 -2.77 -24.13 4.58
C THR A 239 -1.58 -23.94 3.63
N ALA A 240 -0.56 -24.79 3.76
CA ALA A 240 0.62 -24.76 2.91
C ALA A 240 0.27 -25.04 1.44
N GLY A 241 -0.68 -25.94 1.20
CA GLY A 241 -1.19 -26.23 -0.13
C GLY A 241 -1.90 -25.03 -0.76
N ALA A 242 -2.77 -24.35 -0.02
CA ALA A 242 -3.46 -23.16 -0.50
C ALA A 242 -2.49 -22.03 -0.83
N PHE A 243 -1.49 -21.82 0.02
CA PHE A 243 -0.51 -20.78 -0.16
C PHE A 243 0.44 -21.07 -1.36
N GLN A 244 0.84 -22.33 -1.54
CA GLN A 244 1.57 -22.75 -2.76
C GLN A 244 0.76 -22.51 -4.03
N THR A 245 -0.57 -22.80 -4.02
CA THR A 245 -1.44 -22.46 -5.15
C THR A 245 -1.41 -20.95 -5.42
N ALA A 246 -1.51 -20.13 -4.37
CA ALA A 246 -1.54 -18.67 -4.48
C ALA A 246 -0.23 -18.09 -5.07
N LEU A 247 0.93 -18.55 -4.60
CA LEU A 247 2.24 -18.18 -5.16
C LEU A 247 2.32 -18.55 -6.65
N LYS A 248 1.92 -19.78 -6.98
CA LYS A 248 1.95 -20.31 -8.35
C LYS A 248 1.06 -19.51 -9.29
N THR A 249 -0.11 -19.05 -8.83
CA THR A 249 -1.03 -18.28 -9.67
C THR A 249 -0.44 -16.95 -10.17
N TRP A 250 0.37 -16.27 -9.35
CA TRP A 250 1.11 -15.09 -9.78
C TRP A 250 2.34 -15.43 -10.63
N ASP A 251 3.07 -16.50 -10.27
CA ASP A 251 4.28 -16.98 -10.95
C ASP A 251 3.99 -17.52 -12.38
N ASP A 252 2.85 -18.17 -12.56
CA ASP A 252 2.46 -18.83 -13.82
C ASP A 252 1.98 -17.86 -14.92
N ASP A 253 1.70 -16.59 -14.59
CA ASP A 253 1.23 -15.64 -15.60
C ASP A 253 2.37 -15.35 -16.58
N PRO A 254 2.30 -15.84 -17.84
CA PRO A 254 3.40 -15.76 -18.79
C PRO A 254 3.69 -14.32 -19.24
N ARG A 255 2.85 -13.36 -18.86
CA ARG A 255 3.03 -11.93 -19.15
C ARG A 255 3.91 -11.25 -18.10
N THR A 256 4.22 -11.92 -16.99
CA THR A 256 5.07 -11.38 -15.93
C THR A 256 6.38 -12.15 -15.79
N GLY A 257 7.37 -11.53 -15.16
CA GLY A 257 8.62 -12.17 -14.75
C GLY A 257 8.70 -12.46 -13.27
N ILE A 258 7.56 -12.59 -12.58
CA ILE A 258 7.50 -12.94 -11.15
C ILE A 258 8.16 -14.31 -10.98
N LEU A 259 8.89 -14.47 -9.87
CA LEU A 259 9.62 -15.68 -9.52
C LEU A 259 9.46 -15.95 -8.03
N TYR A 260 8.44 -16.72 -7.66
CA TYR A 260 8.21 -17.08 -6.27
C TYR A 260 8.68 -18.51 -5.95
N ASP A 261 9.25 -18.69 -4.77
CA ASP A 261 9.57 -20.01 -4.22
C ASP A 261 8.85 -20.22 -2.88
N TYR A 262 8.22 -21.39 -2.73
CA TYR A 262 7.77 -21.84 -1.41
C TYR A 262 8.93 -22.52 -0.69
N ALA A 263 9.38 -21.93 0.41
CA ALA A 263 10.55 -22.38 1.17
C ALA A 263 10.18 -23.26 2.39
N GLY A 264 8.91 -23.61 2.56
CA GLY A 264 8.44 -24.48 3.64
C GLY A 264 7.83 -23.72 4.80
N THR A 265 7.81 -24.35 5.97
CA THR A 265 7.28 -23.75 7.20
C THR A 265 8.36 -23.04 8.00
N THR A 266 7.97 -22.03 8.76
CA THR A 266 8.87 -21.25 9.63
C THR A 266 8.23 -20.99 11.00
N ASP A 267 9.07 -20.74 12.01
CA ASP A 267 8.69 -20.17 13.30
C ASP A 267 8.89 -18.64 13.36
N ALA A 268 9.38 -18.04 12.27
CA ALA A 268 9.47 -16.60 12.10
C ALA A 268 8.07 -15.98 12.11
N ASP A 269 7.90 -14.96 12.94
CA ASP A 269 6.61 -14.33 13.15
C ASP A 269 6.70 -12.86 13.53
N ALA A 270 7.67 -12.18 12.93
CA ALA A 270 7.79 -10.75 13.07
C ALA A 270 6.58 -10.02 12.44
N GLY A 271 6.09 -10.50 11.29
CA GLY A 271 4.91 -9.92 10.64
C GLY A 271 5.06 -8.41 10.47
N PHE A 272 4.13 -7.63 11.00
CA PHE A 272 4.18 -6.16 10.90
C PHE A 272 4.94 -5.49 12.05
N ASP A 273 5.47 -6.25 13.01
CA ASP A 273 6.19 -5.69 14.15
C ASP A 273 7.56 -5.16 13.76
N PHE A 274 8.29 -5.86 12.87
CA PHE A 274 9.60 -5.43 12.35
C PHE A 274 10.03 -6.28 11.15
N HIS A 275 10.75 -5.68 10.21
CA HIS A 275 11.42 -6.40 9.13
C HIS A 275 12.50 -7.35 9.68
N ASP A 276 12.44 -8.64 9.36
CA ASP A 276 13.40 -9.68 9.80
C ASP A 276 14.14 -10.41 8.67
N GLY A 277 13.78 -10.11 7.42
CA GLY A 277 14.27 -10.68 6.18
C GLY A 277 13.48 -11.90 5.68
N VAL A 278 12.37 -12.28 6.31
CA VAL A 278 11.64 -13.52 6.03
C VAL A 278 10.20 -13.21 5.63
N ASN A 279 9.88 -13.38 4.35
CA ASN A 279 8.49 -13.22 3.89
C ASN A 279 7.62 -14.35 4.45
N THR A 280 6.62 -14.01 5.26
CA THR A 280 5.82 -15.01 5.97
C THR A 280 4.33 -14.74 5.85
N ILE A 281 3.53 -15.80 5.68
CA ILE A 281 2.09 -15.76 5.97
C ILE A 281 1.82 -16.26 7.39
N LEU A 282 1.12 -15.43 8.16
CA LEU A 282 0.86 -15.50 9.58
C LEU A 282 -0.64 -15.53 9.84
N PHE A 283 -1.03 -16.14 10.96
CA PHE A 283 -2.43 -16.46 11.22
C PHE A 283 -2.88 -16.05 12.61
N ASP A 284 -4.18 -15.76 12.75
CA ASP A 284 -4.82 -15.35 14.01
C ASP A 284 -4.12 -14.15 14.66
N ASP A 285 -3.88 -13.10 13.85
CA ASP A 285 -3.13 -11.87 14.18
C ASP A 285 -2.13 -12.07 15.32
N PRO A 286 -0.91 -12.58 15.05
CA PRO A 286 0.00 -13.02 16.11
C PRO A 286 0.33 -11.87 17.06
N HIS A 287 -0.37 -11.81 18.20
CA HIS A 287 -0.29 -10.73 19.19
C HIS A 287 1.05 -10.73 19.94
N ARG A 288 2.12 -10.26 19.31
CA ARG A 288 3.41 -10.07 19.98
C ARG A 288 3.46 -8.70 20.65
N ASN A 289 3.97 -8.69 21.87
CA ASN A 289 4.17 -7.49 22.70
C ASN A 289 2.91 -6.65 22.97
N GLY A 290 1.72 -7.15 22.59
CA GLY A 290 0.45 -6.47 22.79
C GLY A 290 0.04 -5.48 21.71
N PHE A 291 0.72 -5.45 20.56
CA PHE A 291 0.30 -4.64 19.43
C PHE A 291 -0.37 -5.53 18.39
N TYR A 292 -1.52 -5.08 17.89
CA TYR A 292 -2.27 -5.74 16.84
C TYR A 292 -1.69 -5.35 15.49
N ALA A 293 -1.44 -6.33 14.60
CA ALA A 293 -1.23 -6.03 13.20
C ALA A 293 -2.54 -5.50 12.58
N VAL A 294 -3.67 -6.10 12.98
CA VAL A 294 -5.03 -5.71 12.57
C VAL A 294 -5.95 -5.68 13.79
N PRO A 295 -6.19 -4.52 14.43
CA PRO A 295 -6.92 -4.48 15.69
C PRO A 295 -8.36 -5.04 15.60
N GLY A 296 -8.70 -6.00 16.45
CA GLY A 296 -10.05 -6.55 16.61
C GLY A 296 -10.33 -7.79 15.77
N SER A 297 -11.37 -8.54 16.12
CA SER A 297 -11.56 -9.90 15.59
C SER A 297 -12.66 -9.99 14.53
N PHE A 298 -12.37 -10.72 13.46
CA PHE A 298 -13.36 -11.06 12.43
C PHE A 298 -14.44 -11.98 13.02
N THR A 299 -15.67 -11.80 12.56
CA THR A 299 -16.76 -12.76 12.83
C THR A 299 -17.56 -12.98 11.56
N CYS A 300 -17.89 -14.22 11.22
CA CYS A 300 -18.73 -14.52 10.04
C CYS A 300 -20.07 -13.74 9.99
N PRO A 301 -20.83 -13.60 11.10
CA PRO A 301 -22.07 -12.82 11.06
C PRO A 301 -21.83 -11.30 11.07
N GLY A 302 -20.79 -10.80 11.73
CA GLY A 302 -20.55 -9.37 11.96
C GLY A 302 -19.56 -8.71 11.00
N GLY A 303 -18.80 -9.49 10.24
CA GLY A 303 -17.73 -9.04 9.36
C GLY A 303 -16.46 -8.63 10.11
N GLY A 304 -15.65 -7.81 9.45
CA GLY A 304 -14.33 -7.35 9.90
C GLY A 304 -13.29 -7.44 8.79
N VAL A 305 -12.09 -6.94 9.06
CA VAL A 305 -10.90 -7.20 8.23
C VAL A 305 -10.58 -8.69 8.30
N ILE A 306 -10.33 -9.31 7.14
CA ILE A 306 -10.04 -10.75 7.03
C ILE A 306 -8.53 -10.97 7.03
N ALA A 307 -7.79 -10.22 6.22
CA ALA A 307 -6.35 -10.31 6.14
C ALA A 307 -5.76 -8.99 5.62
N SER A 308 -4.44 -8.87 5.73
CA SER A 308 -3.65 -7.79 5.15
C SER A 308 -2.31 -8.35 4.68
N GLY A 309 -1.93 -8.06 3.44
CA GLY A 309 -0.59 -8.29 2.89
C GLY A 309 0.19 -6.99 2.80
N SER A 310 1.25 -6.82 3.58
CA SER A 310 1.96 -5.55 3.74
C SER A 310 3.42 -5.66 3.30
N PRO A 311 3.90 -4.84 2.36
CA PRO A 311 5.31 -4.79 2.00
C PRO A 311 6.12 -3.87 2.94
N TRP A 312 7.35 -4.30 3.20
CA TRP A 312 8.45 -3.49 3.71
C TRP A 312 9.32 -3.03 2.54
N PHE A 313 9.73 -1.77 2.55
CA PHE A 313 10.40 -1.17 1.38
C PHE A 313 11.46 -0.13 1.80
N TYR A 314 12.40 0.16 0.90
CA TYR A 314 13.29 1.30 1.08
C TYR A 314 12.55 2.61 0.82
N LEU A 315 12.70 3.61 1.71
CA LEU A 315 12.14 4.96 1.52
C LEU A 315 12.71 5.67 0.28
N ALA A 316 13.88 5.25 -0.20
CA ALA A 316 14.44 5.73 -1.46
C ALA A 316 13.56 5.28 -2.62
N THR A 317 13.37 6.17 -3.60
CA THR A 317 12.58 5.88 -4.80
C THR A 317 13.45 5.73 -6.03
N LEU A 318 12.94 4.94 -6.97
CA LEU A 318 13.52 4.70 -8.29
C LEU A 318 12.43 4.94 -9.35
N PRO A 319 12.74 5.48 -10.53
CA PRO A 319 11.77 5.53 -11.60
C PRO A 319 11.61 4.17 -12.29
N TYR A 320 10.39 3.85 -12.69
CA TYR A 320 10.06 2.65 -13.43
C TYR A 320 8.91 2.93 -14.39
N HIS A 321 9.12 2.82 -15.71
CA HIS A 321 8.07 2.99 -16.73
C HIS A 321 7.21 4.27 -16.60
N GLY A 322 7.79 5.37 -16.11
CA GLY A 322 7.07 6.63 -15.88
C GLY A 322 6.39 6.75 -14.52
N TYR A 323 6.52 5.71 -13.68
CA TYR A 323 6.19 5.72 -12.26
C TYR A 323 7.42 6.04 -11.42
N THR A 324 7.19 6.57 -10.23
CA THR A 324 8.15 6.56 -9.13
C THR A 324 7.80 5.35 -8.27
N VAL A 325 8.79 4.56 -7.86
CA VAL A 325 8.56 3.35 -7.06
C VAL A 325 9.54 3.19 -5.91
N HIS A 326 9.11 2.58 -4.82
CA HIS A 326 9.96 2.04 -3.77
C HIS A 326 10.33 0.59 -4.08
N GLU A 327 11.52 0.17 -3.66
CA GLU A 327 11.96 -1.23 -3.74
C GLU A 327 11.47 -1.98 -2.50
N ILE A 328 10.66 -3.02 -2.73
CA ILE A 328 10.24 -3.97 -1.70
C ILE A 328 11.43 -4.84 -1.32
N VAL A 329 11.64 -5.00 -0.01
CA VAL A 329 12.74 -5.78 0.58
C VAL A 329 12.26 -7.05 1.28
N GLU A 330 11.05 -7.00 1.83
CA GLU A 330 10.33 -8.04 2.57
C GLU A 330 8.83 -7.77 2.45
N ALA A 331 7.99 -8.77 2.63
CA ALA A 331 6.56 -8.60 2.77
C ALA A 331 5.97 -9.73 3.62
N ASP A 332 4.91 -9.41 4.37
CA ASP A 332 4.20 -10.37 5.20
C ASP A 332 2.71 -10.32 4.95
N ILE A 333 2.05 -11.44 5.20
CA ILE A 333 0.59 -11.53 5.17
C ILE A 333 0.12 -11.93 6.56
N VAL A 334 -0.83 -11.21 7.12
CA VAL A 334 -1.46 -11.55 8.41
C VAL A 334 -2.95 -11.74 8.18
N THR A 335 -3.46 -12.93 8.49
CA THR A 335 -4.92 -13.14 8.62
C THR A 335 -5.37 -12.77 10.02
N ASN A 336 -6.51 -12.11 10.12
CA ASN A 336 -7.02 -11.58 11.38
C ASN A 336 -7.56 -12.68 12.32
N ASP A 337 -7.68 -12.33 13.60
CA ASP A 337 -8.33 -13.13 14.64
C ASP A 337 -9.73 -13.58 14.21
N GLY A 338 -10.12 -14.81 14.58
CA GLY A 338 -11.52 -15.26 14.46
C GLY A 338 -11.97 -15.60 13.03
N THR A 339 -11.05 -15.52 12.05
CA THR A 339 -11.29 -15.91 10.66
C THR A 339 -11.50 -17.41 10.45
N GLN A 340 -11.31 -18.24 11.49
CA GLN A 340 -11.54 -19.69 11.44
C GLN A 340 -12.88 -20.06 10.78
N CYS A 341 -13.94 -19.32 11.10
CA CYS A 341 -15.28 -19.64 10.59
C CYS A 341 -15.40 -19.48 9.06
N LEU A 342 -14.54 -18.66 8.44
CA LEU A 342 -14.48 -18.48 7.00
C LEU A 342 -13.74 -19.65 6.34
N PHE A 343 -12.61 -20.07 6.92
CA PHE A 343 -11.72 -21.08 6.34
C PHE A 343 -12.06 -22.53 6.72
N GLN A 344 -12.99 -22.76 7.65
CA GLN A 344 -13.28 -24.08 8.23
C GLN A 344 -13.48 -25.19 7.18
N GLY A 345 -12.44 -26.00 6.96
CA GLY A 345 -12.43 -27.07 5.95
C GLY A 345 -12.55 -26.59 4.49
N ASN A 346 -12.41 -25.31 4.23
CA ASN A 346 -12.57 -24.68 2.92
C ASN A 346 -11.22 -24.17 2.42
N ARG A 347 -10.41 -25.08 1.87
CA ARG A 347 -9.11 -24.72 1.30
C ARG A 347 -9.25 -23.69 0.16
N THR A 348 -10.31 -23.77 -0.63
CA THR A 348 -10.52 -22.91 -1.80
C THR A 348 -10.69 -21.44 -1.42
N VAL A 349 -11.35 -21.12 -0.30
CA VAL A 349 -11.42 -19.72 0.15
C VAL A 349 -10.07 -19.22 0.70
N ALA A 350 -9.24 -20.10 1.26
CA ALA A 350 -7.86 -19.74 1.60
C ALA A 350 -7.01 -19.47 0.36
N GLU A 351 -7.15 -20.28 -0.69
CA GLU A 351 -6.50 -20.01 -1.99
C GLU A 351 -6.88 -18.64 -2.54
N GLU A 352 -8.16 -18.27 -2.45
CA GLU A 352 -8.65 -16.96 -2.86
C GLU A 352 -8.01 -15.81 -2.05
N VAL A 353 -8.17 -15.84 -0.72
CA VAL A 353 -7.67 -14.78 0.18
C VAL A 353 -6.16 -14.66 0.09
N PHE A 354 -5.41 -15.76 0.12
CA PHE A 354 -3.95 -15.71 0.07
C PHE A 354 -3.44 -15.17 -1.26
N THR A 355 -4.13 -15.45 -2.37
CA THR A 355 -3.77 -14.88 -3.69
C THR A 355 -4.00 -13.39 -3.73
N HIS A 356 -5.12 -12.93 -3.18
CA HIS A 356 -5.43 -11.51 -3.04
C HIS A 356 -4.35 -10.78 -2.24
N GLU A 357 -4.04 -11.27 -1.03
CA GLU A 357 -3.06 -10.61 -0.17
C GLU A 357 -1.65 -10.60 -0.78
N LEU A 358 -1.24 -11.68 -1.48
CA LEU A 358 0.00 -11.69 -2.26
C LEU A 358 0.04 -10.59 -3.32
N GLY A 359 -1.09 -10.25 -3.94
CA GLY A 359 -1.19 -9.14 -4.88
C GLY A 359 -0.78 -7.79 -4.25
N HIS A 360 -1.12 -7.55 -2.99
CA HIS A 360 -0.67 -6.35 -2.26
C HIS A 360 0.82 -6.35 -2.00
N THR A 361 1.39 -7.52 -1.71
CA THR A 361 2.85 -7.69 -1.56
C THR A 361 3.61 -7.52 -2.89
N LEU A 362 2.90 -7.52 -4.01
CA LEU A 362 3.41 -7.18 -5.33
C LEU A 362 3.22 -5.70 -5.68
N GLY A 363 2.53 -4.92 -4.85
CA GLY A 363 2.24 -3.51 -5.09
C GLY A 363 0.92 -3.23 -5.80
N LEU A 364 0.05 -4.24 -5.96
CA LEU A 364 -1.30 -4.02 -6.47
C LEU A 364 -2.21 -3.45 -5.39
N GLY A 365 -3.07 -2.51 -5.79
CA GLY A 365 -4.23 -2.12 -5.02
C GLY A 365 -5.44 -3.02 -5.31
N HIS A 366 -6.61 -2.63 -4.81
CA HIS A 366 -7.85 -3.32 -5.16
C HIS A 366 -8.33 -2.97 -6.56
N SER A 367 -8.99 -3.94 -7.19
CA SER A 367 -9.75 -3.73 -8.42
C SER A 367 -11.12 -3.10 -8.15
N GLU A 368 -11.62 -2.31 -9.10
CA GLU A 368 -13.03 -1.91 -9.18
C GLU A 368 -13.88 -2.98 -9.89
N ASP A 369 -13.25 -3.97 -10.55
CA ASP A 369 -13.92 -5.08 -11.19
C ASP A 369 -14.38 -6.09 -10.12
N PRO A 370 -15.70 -6.36 -9.99
CA PRO A 370 -16.23 -7.27 -8.99
C PRO A 370 -15.90 -8.75 -9.25
N ASP A 371 -15.30 -9.10 -10.38
CA ASP A 371 -14.88 -10.48 -10.68
C ASP A 371 -13.36 -10.71 -10.45
N ALA A 372 -12.58 -9.66 -10.25
CA ALA A 372 -11.14 -9.71 -10.05
C ALA A 372 -10.72 -10.32 -8.71
N ILE A 373 -9.59 -11.05 -8.66
CA ILE A 373 -9.04 -11.56 -7.40
C ILE A 373 -8.67 -10.41 -6.47
N MET A 374 -8.20 -9.29 -7.02
CA MET A 374 -7.91 -8.07 -6.29
C MET A 374 -9.15 -7.27 -5.94
N PHE A 375 -10.37 -7.74 -6.24
CA PHE A 375 -11.55 -7.15 -5.66
C PHE A 375 -11.48 -7.32 -4.14
N ALA A 376 -11.74 -6.25 -3.39
CA ALA A 376 -11.56 -6.20 -1.94
C ALA A 376 -12.40 -7.18 -1.11
N SER A 377 -13.32 -7.85 -1.79
CA SER A 377 -14.27 -8.77 -1.21
C SER A 377 -13.90 -10.18 -1.56
N VAL A 378 -13.85 -11.03 -0.54
CA VAL A 378 -13.85 -12.47 -0.73
C VAL A 378 -15.19 -12.90 -1.33
N HIS A 379 -15.13 -13.54 -2.49
CA HIS A 379 -16.24 -14.07 -3.25
C HIS A 379 -16.77 -15.36 -2.63
N ASN A 380 -15.88 -16.26 -2.22
CA ASN A 380 -16.21 -17.55 -1.61
C ASN A 380 -17.26 -18.35 -2.41
N ASP A 381 -17.17 -18.32 -3.74
CA ASP A 381 -18.06 -19.02 -4.67
C ASP A 381 -17.42 -20.31 -5.23
N GLY A 382 -16.28 -20.70 -4.68
CA GLY A 382 -15.50 -21.87 -5.11
C GLY A 382 -14.52 -21.59 -6.26
N ARG A 383 -14.30 -20.32 -6.65
CA ARG A 383 -13.31 -19.98 -7.69
C ARG A 383 -11.86 -20.29 -7.29
N GLY A 384 -11.52 -20.14 -6.01
CA GLY A 384 -10.16 -20.32 -5.52
C GLY A 384 -9.20 -19.26 -6.04
N SER A 385 -7.96 -19.67 -6.28
CA SER A 385 -6.90 -18.79 -6.80
C SER A 385 -7.02 -18.62 -8.32
N VAL A 386 -7.76 -17.60 -8.77
CA VAL A 386 -7.96 -17.30 -10.19
C VAL A 386 -7.82 -15.81 -10.42
N LEU A 387 -6.84 -15.42 -11.24
CA LEU A 387 -6.74 -14.04 -11.73
C LEU A 387 -7.83 -13.78 -12.78
N ASP A 388 -8.45 -12.61 -12.75
CA ASP A 388 -9.23 -12.04 -13.85
C ASP A 388 -8.31 -11.30 -14.84
N GLN A 389 -8.86 -10.76 -15.93
CA GLN A 389 -8.16 -9.89 -16.87
C GLN A 389 -7.66 -8.59 -16.23
N ASP A 390 -8.41 -7.97 -15.32
CA ASP A 390 -7.96 -6.72 -14.67
C ASP A 390 -6.72 -6.95 -13.79
N ASP A 391 -6.72 -7.99 -12.96
CA ASP A 391 -5.57 -8.39 -12.13
C ASP A 391 -4.33 -8.59 -12.99
N ARG A 392 -4.55 -9.33 -14.07
CA ARG A 392 -3.58 -9.65 -15.11
C ARG A 392 -3.01 -8.38 -15.73
N ASP A 393 -3.83 -7.45 -16.16
CA ASP A 393 -3.36 -6.22 -16.81
C ASP A 393 -2.69 -5.27 -15.82
N GLY A 394 -3.15 -5.24 -14.56
CA GLY A 394 -2.50 -4.52 -13.47
C GLY A 394 -1.09 -5.03 -13.20
N ILE A 395 -0.93 -6.34 -12.96
CA ILE A 395 0.37 -6.91 -12.59
C ILE A 395 1.40 -6.83 -13.72
N ALA A 396 0.95 -6.99 -14.97
CA ALA A 396 1.82 -6.88 -16.15
C ALA A 396 2.42 -5.46 -16.30
N GLN A 397 1.80 -4.41 -15.75
CA GLN A 397 2.39 -3.07 -15.78
C GLN A 397 3.64 -2.94 -14.90
N PHE A 398 3.69 -3.68 -13.77
CA PHE A 398 4.79 -3.61 -12.80
C PHE A 398 5.87 -4.67 -13.02
N TYR A 399 5.48 -5.80 -13.63
CA TYR A 399 6.34 -6.99 -13.72
C TYR A 399 6.38 -7.60 -15.12
N ALA A 400 6.07 -6.83 -16.17
CA ALA A 400 6.11 -7.31 -17.56
C ALA A 400 7.31 -8.23 -17.81
N ALA A 401 7.03 -9.42 -18.33
CA ALA A 401 8.04 -10.33 -18.86
C ALA A 401 8.76 -9.60 -19.99
N SER A 402 9.91 -9.00 -19.70
CA SER A 402 10.75 -8.41 -20.74
C SER A 402 11.33 -9.56 -21.58
N GLY A 403 11.56 -9.27 -22.86
CA GLY A 403 12.15 -10.21 -23.83
C GLY A 403 13.51 -10.81 -23.38
N PRO A 404 14.21 -11.54 -24.27
CA PRO A 404 15.22 -12.53 -23.90
C PRO A 404 16.14 -12.08 -22.74
N THR A 405 16.17 -12.91 -21.68
CA THR A 405 16.90 -12.66 -20.43
C THR A 405 18.33 -12.22 -20.70
N PRO A 406 18.76 -11.02 -20.25
CA PRO A 406 20.12 -10.56 -20.46
C PRO A 406 21.12 -11.53 -19.83
N THR A 407 22.14 -11.95 -20.57
CA THR A 407 23.17 -12.90 -20.08
C THR A 407 24.38 -12.22 -19.45
N LYS A 408 24.43 -10.89 -19.49
CA LYS A 408 25.52 -10.06 -18.96
C LYS A 408 25.00 -8.69 -18.53
N VAL A 409 25.78 -7.99 -17.70
CA VAL A 409 25.54 -6.57 -17.42
C VAL A 409 25.60 -5.75 -18.72
N PRO A 410 24.89 -4.61 -18.80
CA PRO A 410 24.86 -3.74 -19.97
C PRO A 410 26.25 -3.28 -20.41
N ASN A 411 26.36 -2.86 -21.66
CA ASN A 411 27.54 -2.11 -22.07
C ASN A 411 27.51 -0.71 -21.42
N PRO A 412 28.64 -0.22 -20.89
CA PRO A 412 28.66 1.08 -20.22
C PRO A 412 28.33 2.20 -21.21
N PRO A 413 27.53 3.20 -20.80
CA PRO A 413 27.28 4.40 -21.60
C PRO A 413 28.60 5.14 -21.84
N ALA A 414 28.70 5.82 -22.98
CA ALA A 414 29.92 6.50 -23.40
C ALA A 414 29.68 7.97 -23.70
N LYS A 415 30.76 8.77 -23.71
CA LYS A 415 30.74 10.18 -24.14
C LYS A 415 29.70 11.01 -23.39
N LEU A 416 29.63 10.87 -22.06
CA LEU A 416 28.84 11.79 -21.25
C LEU A 416 29.33 13.22 -21.49
N THR A 417 28.38 14.12 -21.69
CA THR A 417 28.57 15.57 -21.75
C THR A 417 27.50 16.23 -20.90
N VAL A 418 27.86 17.32 -20.23
CA VAL A 418 26.96 18.09 -19.36
C VAL A 418 27.03 19.55 -19.77
N LYS A 419 25.88 20.19 -19.93
CA LYS A 419 25.79 21.62 -20.26
C LYS A 419 24.81 22.32 -19.35
N ALA A 420 25.21 23.43 -18.76
CA ALA A 420 24.28 24.32 -18.05
C ALA A 420 23.27 24.89 -19.06
N VAL A 421 21.99 24.78 -18.74
CA VAL A 421 20.88 25.32 -19.54
C VAL A 421 20.07 26.37 -18.77
N ALA A 422 20.27 26.47 -17.45
CA ALA A 422 19.86 27.56 -16.57
C ALA A 422 20.80 27.65 -15.36
N ASP A 423 20.62 28.66 -14.51
CA ASP A 423 21.47 28.89 -13.32
C ASP A 423 21.46 27.72 -12.32
N SER A 424 20.38 26.94 -12.32
CA SER A 424 20.18 25.77 -11.44
C SER A 424 19.84 24.47 -12.20
N ARG A 425 20.10 24.41 -13.52
CA ARG A 425 19.74 23.26 -14.36
C ARG A 425 20.83 22.91 -15.37
N VAL A 426 21.14 21.63 -15.51
CA VAL A 426 21.99 21.10 -16.58
C VAL A 426 21.22 20.12 -17.47
N LEU A 427 21.73 19.92 -18.69
CA LEU A 427 21.31 18.86 -19.59
C LEU A 427 22.48 17.89 -19.78
N LEU A 428 22.30 16.65 -19.33
CA LEU A 428 23.21 15.55 -19.57
C LEU A 428 22.87 14.90 -20.92
N ARG A 429 23.90 14.56 -21.70
CA ARG A 429 23.77 13.76 -22.93
C ARG A 429 24.86 12.71 -22.99
N TRP A 430 24.51 11.52 -23.42
CA TRP A 430 25.45 10.41 -23.58
C TRP A 430 25.16 9.61 -24.84
N GLN A 431 26.11 8.75 -25.19
CA GLN A 431 25.92 7.73 -26.20
C GLN A 431 25.52 6.42 -25.51
N ASP A 432 24.32 5.97 -25.82
CA ASP A 432 23.91 4.61 -25.50
C ASP A 432 24.72 3.58 -26.31
N LYS A 433 25.25 2.58 -25.60
CA LYS A 433 26.04 1.48 -26.13
C LYS A 433 25.45 0.12 -25.80
N SER A 434 24.33 0.11 -25.08
CA SER A 434 23.64 -1.09 -24.66
C SER A 434 22.45 -1.36 -25.58
N LYS A 435 21.97 -2.61 -25.56
CA LYS A 435 20.80 -3.04 -26.35
C LYS A 435 19.84 -3.87 -25.50
N ASP A 436 20.12 -3.91 -24.22
CA ASP A 436 19.67 -4.84 -23.20
C ASP A 436 19.71 -4.18 -21.83
N GLU A 437 19.92 -2.87 -21.78
CA GLU A 437 19.71 -2.03 -20.62
C GLU A 437 18.22 -1.84 -20.40
N LEU A 438 17.82 -1.75 -19.13
CA LEU A 438 16.48 -1.32 -18.75
C LEU A 438 16.45 0.20 -18.55
N GLY A 439 17.61 0.80 -18.25
CA GLY A 439 17.77 2.24 -18.13
C GLY A 439 19.18 2.65 -17.72
N PHE A 440 19.31 3.90 -17.27
CA PHE A 440 20.56 4.51 -16.84
C PHE A 440 20.40 5.17 -15.48
N MET A 441 21.41 5.05 -14.64
CA MET A 441 21.50 5.69 -13.33
C MET A 441 22.57 6.77 -13.36
N VAL A 442 22.21 7.99 -12.95
CA VAL A 442 23.05 9.18 -12.95
C VAL A 442 23.42 9.51 -11.52
N GLU A 443 24.72 9.68 -11.29
CA GLU A 443 25.26 10.11 -10.02
C GLU A 443 25.98 11.44 -10.17
N ALA A 444 25.87 12.29 -9.16
CA ALA A 444 26.66 13.50 -9.02
C ALA A 444 27.39 13.54 -7.68
N ARG A 445 28.44 14.36 -7.63
CA ARG A 445 29.05 14.80 -6.38
C ARG A 445 29.34 16.29 -6.42
N ILE A 446 29.35 16.90 -5.25
CA ILE A 446 29.69 18.30 -5.06
C ILE A 446 31.21 18.41 -4.92
N GLY A 447 31.85 19.26 -5.74
CA GLY A 447 33.29 19.51 -5.69
C GLY A 447 34.16 18.37 -6.24
N THR A 448 35.42 18.36 -5.83
CA THR A 448 36.44 17.37 -6.25
C THR A 448 36.57 16.19 -5.29
N ASP A 449 36.10 16.36 -4.06
CA ASP A 449 36.30 15.46 -2.93
C ASP A 449 34.94 15.15 -2.30
N GLY A 450 34.60 13.87 -2.22
CA GLY A 450 33.28 13.40 -1.81
C GLY A 450 32.81 12.19 -2.62
N ASP A 451 31.82 11.49 -2.06
CA ASP A 451 31.20 10.33 -2.68
C ASP A 451 30.18 10.76 -3.73
N PHE A 452 30.06 9.96 -4.78
CA PHE A 452 29.00 10.11 -5.77
C PHE A 452 27.68 9.64 -5.15
N GLN A 453 26.65 10.47 -5.28
CA GLN A 453 25.29 10.16 -4.89
C GLN A 453 24.42 10.12 -6.13
N GLU A 454 23.41 9.26 -6.13
CA GLU A 454 22.43 9.24 -7.20
C GLU A 454 21.63 10.54 -7.21
N VAL A 455 21.48 11.12 -8.40
CA VAL A 455 20.72 12.37 -8.59
C VAL A 455 19.58 12.21 -9.60
N GLY A 456 19.62 11.15 -10.41
CA GLY A 456 18.53 10.88 -11.35
C GLY A 456 18.76 9.62 -12.16
N SER A 457 17.79 9.30 -13.00
CA SER A 457 17.86 8.14 -13.88
C SER A 457 17.04 8.36 -15.15
N ALA A 458 17.39 7.61 -16.19
CA ALA A 458 16.80 7.73 -17.51
C ALA A 458 16.32 6.36 -18.01
N THR A 459 15.23 6.38 -18.78
CA THR A 459 14.58 5.16 -19.29
C THR A 459 15.40 4.44 -20.36
N THR A 460 14.94 3.26 -20.78
CA THR A 460 15.52 2.46 -21.86
C THR A 460 15.79 3.28 -23.12
N ASN A 461 16.94 3.07 -23.78
CA ASN A 461 17.38 3.82 -24.96
C ASN A 461 17.48 5.36 -24.79
N ALA A 462 17.33 5.90 -23.57
CA ALA A 462 17.49 7.32 -23.34
C ALA A 462 18.93 7.75 -23.65
N THR A 463 19.08 8.96 -24.21
CA THR A 463 20.40 9.54 -24.55
C THR A 463 20.57 10.95 -23.99
N SER A 464 19.61 11.39 -23.16
CA SER A 464 19.66 12.68 -22.47
C SER A 464 18.78 12.70 -21.22
N LEU A 465 19.19 13.48 -20.22
CA LEU A 465 18.43 13.72 -18.98
C LEU A 465 18.64 15.18 -18.55
N PRO A 466 17.58 15.98 -18.34
CA PRO A 466 17.70 17.24 -17.61
C PRO A 466 17.85 16.98 -16.10
N GLU A 467 18.73 17.72 -15.46
CA GLU A 467 18.99 17.64 -14.01
C GLU A 467 18.80 19.03 -13.39
N ASP A 468 18.02 19.09 -12.32
CA ASP A 468 17.50 20.31 -11.70
C ASP A 468 18.01 20.50 -10.27
N GLY A 469 17.68 21.64 -9.65
CA GLY A 469 17.96 21.85 -8.22
C GLY A 469 19.44 22.05 -7.87
N LEU A 470 20.28 22.38 -8.86
CA LEU A 470 21.70 22.63 -8.65
C LEU A 470 21.94 24.05 -8.13
N GLU A 471 22.90 24.23 -7.23
CA GLU A 471 23.21 25.55 -6.67
C GLU A 471 24.06 26.39 -7.65
N PRO A 472 23.68 27.66 -7.94
CA PRO A 472 24.50 28.56 -8.74
C PRO A 472 25.90 28.76 -8.17
N GLY A 473 26.91 28.91 -9.03
CA GLY A 473 28.32 29.04 -8.63
C GLY A 473 28.99 27.79 -8.05
N GLN A 474 28.25 26.70 -7.76
CA GLN A 474 28.77 25.45 -7.22
C GLN A 474 29.32 24.53 -8.32
N THR A 475 30.35 23.74 -7.99
CA THR A 475 30.92 22.75 -8.92
C THR A 475 30.35 21.37 -8.66
N TYR A 476 29.89 20.69 -9.72
CA TYR A 476 29.39 19.32 -9.69
C TYR A 476 30.20 18.44 -10.64
N ALA A 477 30.37 17.17 -10.28
CA ALA A 477 30.89 16.13 -11.17
C ALA A 477 29.85 15.04 -11.37
N PHE A 478 29.54 14.70 -12.62
CA PHE A 478 28.53 13.72 -13.01
C PHE A 478 29.16 12.48 -13.62
N ARG A 479 28.54 11.32 -13.37
CA ARG A 479 28.78 10.06 -14.09
C ARG A 479 27.46 9.31 -14.22
N LEU A 480 27.36 8.41 -15.19
CA LEU A 480 26.22 7.49 -15.30
C LEU A 480 26.64 6.07 -15.65
N ARG A 481 25.77 5.11 -15.37
CA ARG A 481 25.91 3.69 -15.71
C ARG A 481 24.58 3.14 -16.22
N ALA A 482 24.62 2.26 -17.21
CA ALA A 482 23.46 1.49 -17.64
C ALA A 482 23.22 0.31 -16.68
N TYR A 483 21.96 -0.10 -16.51
CA TYR A 483 21.60 -1.26 -15.69
C TYR A 483 20.64 -2.18 -16.42
N ASN A 484 20.72 -3.47 -16.10
CA ASN A 484 19.72 -4.46 -16.47
C ASN A 484 19.62 -5.51 -15.37
N ARG A 485 18.90 -6.58 -15.69
CA ARG A 485 18.69 -7.79 -14.89
C ARG A 485 19.97 -8.45 -14.35
N LYS A 486 21.14 -8.26 -14.96
CA LYS A 486 22.43 -8.81 -14.47
C LYS A 486 23.25 -7.85 -13.61
N GLY A 487 22.73 -6.64 -13.39
CA GLY A 487 23.35 -5.61 -12.59
C GLY A 487 23.84 -4.43 -13.42
N PHE A 488 24.70 -3.64 -12.80
CA PHE A 488 25.18 -2.40 -13.38
C PHE A 488 26.39 -2.61 -14.30
N SER A 489 26.39 -1.89 -15.41
CA SER A 489 27.60 -1.67 -16.19
C SER A 489 28.64 -0.86 -15.42
N ARG A 490 29.86 -0.79 -15.97
CA ARG A 490 30.83 0.22 -15.54
C ARG A 490 30.27 1.63 -15.77
N TYR A 491 30.76 2.60 -15.01
CA TYR A 491 30.43 4.00 -15.26
C TYR A 491 30.99 4.48 -16.61
N SER A 492 30.31 5.47 -17.16
CA SER A 492 30.80 6.38 -18.19
C SER A 492 31.98 7.24 -17.68
N ASN A 493 32.48 8.12 -18.55
CA ASN A 493 33.43 9.16 -18.14
C ASN A 493 32.79 10.13 -17.14
N VAL A 494 33.59 10.60 -16.17
CA VAL A 494 33.18 11.68 -15.26
C VAL A 494 33.27 13.02 -15.99
N VAL A 495 32.26 13.88 -15.83
CA VAL A 495 32.25 15.24 -16.36
C VAL A 495 32.02 16.23 -15.24
N THR A 496 32.89 17.24 -15.12
CA THR A 496 32.78 18.30 -14.14
C THR A 496 32.25 19.57 -14.79
N ILE A 497 31.32 20.25 -14.12
CA ILE A 497 30.76 21.53 -14.53
C ILE A 497 30.64 22.45 -13.32
N ARG A 498 30.91 23.75 -13.52
CA ARG A 498 30.59 24.79 -12.55
C ARG A 498 29.31 25.48 -13.00
N MET A 499 28.32 25.56 -12.11
CA MET A 499 27.07 26.25 -12.41
C MET A 499 27.33 27.75 -12.60
N PRO A 500 26.55 28.43 -13.47
CA PRO A 500 26.68 29.85 -13.77
C PRO A 500 26.74 30.76 -12.54
#